data_AF-A0A2D5PLN0-F1
#
_entry.id   AF-A0A2D5PLN0-F1
#
_cell.length_a   1.000
_cell.length_b   1.000
_cell.length_c   1.000
_cell.angle_alpha   90.00
_cell.angle_beta   90.00
_cell.angle_gamma   90.00
#
_symmetry.space_group_name_H-M   'P 1'
#
loop_
_entity.id
_entity.type
_entity.pdbx_description
1 polymer ?
#
loop_
_entity_poly.entity_id
_entity_poly.type
_entity_poly.pdbx_seq_one_letter_code
_entity_poly.pdbx_strand_id
1 'polypeptide(L)'
;MKHLMIAFMAALLPVLPVSAEVSVSADSFGCIRDLTPVRGFFVGNLKGDLEATLKVAHSDNGGRYPPGSVVQLVPTEAMVKHEQGFNPATNDWEFFDIAVSADKNEILARGFTEVNNRFGRNCFACHVQADKQWDLICENDHGCAPLALTETMIRGIQKTDPRCEPQALSDEEQAALQQLQSLLEKN
;
A
#
# COMPACT_ATOMS: atom_id res chain seq x y z
N MET A 1 61.31 28.51 27.97
CA MET A 1 60.44 27.51 28.61
C MET A 1 59.08 27.52 27.90
N LYS A 2 58.72 26.37 27.33
CA LYS A 2 57.38 25.91 26.95
C LYS A 2 56.63 26.69 25.86
N HIS A 3 56.87 26.31 24.60
CA HIS A 3 55.90 26.50 23.51
C HIS A 3 54.74 25.52 23.71
N LEU A 4 53.52 26.04 23.88
CA LEU A 4 52.30 25.26 23.97
C LEU A 4 51.77 25.05 22.54
N MET A 5 52.00 23.88 21.96
CA MET A 5 51.33 23.46 20.73
C MET A 5 49.90 23.03 21.09
N ILE A 6 48.90 23.78 20.63
CA ILE A 6 47.50 23.40 20.68
C ILE A 6 47.23 22.57 19.42
N ALA A 7 47.04 21.27 19.59
CA ALA A 7 46.60 20.38 18.52
C ALA A 7 45.08 20.51 18.35
N PHE A 8 44.64 21.07 17.23
CA PHE A 8 43.23 21.04 16.81
C PHE A 8 42.91 19.63 16.28
N MET A 9 42.31 18.77 17.10
CA MET A 9 41.64 17.56 16.60
C MET A 9 40.29 17.97 16.02
N ALA A 10 40.19 18.05 14.69
CA ALA A 10 38.91 18.12 14.02
C ALA A 10 38.20 16.76 14.16
N ALA A 11 37.13 16.71 14.95
CA ALA A 11 36.26 15.55 15.03
C ALA A 11 35.49 15.41 13.71
N LEU A 12 35.82 14.39 12.91
CA LEU A 12 34.97 13.96 11.81
C LEU A 12 33.70 13.33 12.40
N LEU A 13 32.57 14.05 12.32
CA LEU A 13 31.25 13.46 12.55
C LEU A 13 30.92 12.53 11.37
N PRO A 14 30.53 11.26 11.62
CA PRO A 14 30.08 10.38 10.55
C PRO A 14 28.75 10.92 9.99
N VAL A 15 28.73 11.23 8.70
CA VAL A 15 27.49 11.51 7.96
C VAL A 15 26.76 10.18 7.83
N LEU A 16 25.69 9.99 8.60
CA LEU A 16 24.78 8.86 8.40
C LEU A 16 24.15 9.00 7.01
N PRO A 17 24.11 7.93 6.18
CA PRO A 17 23.45 8.00 4.90
C PRO A 17 21.97 8.30 5.13
N VAL A 18 21.50 9.43 4.59
CA VAL A 18 20.07 9.68 4.45
C VAL A 18 19.52 8.55 3.57
N SER A 19 18.67 7.71 4.14
CA SER A 19 17.95 6.69 3.36
C SER A 19 17.20 7.41 2.23
N ALA A 20 17.41 7.00 0.98
CA ALA A 20 16.77 7.63 -0.16
C ALA A 20 15.24 7.65 0.02
N GLU A 21 14.60 8.80 -0.21
CA GLU A 21 13.14 8.98 -0.07
C GLU A 21 12.36 7.93 -0.88
N VAL A 22 11.16 7.60 -0.41
CA VAL A 22 10.27 6.68 -1.15
C VAL A 22 9.89 7.30 -2.49
N SER A 23 10.41 6.74 -3.58
CA SER A 23 10.03 7.10 -4.94
C SER A 23 8.98 6.14 -5.47
N VAL A 24 7.82 6.67 -5.87
CA VAL A 24 6.70 5.88 -6.41
C VAL A 24 6.39 6.31 -7.83
N SER A 25 6.27 5.35 -8.74
CA SER A 25 5.85 5.53 -10.13
C SER A 25 4.85 4.45 -10.54
N ALA A 26 4.32 4.51 -11.76
CA ALA A 26 3.41 3.45 -12.24
C ALA A 26 4.09 2.07 -12.30
N ASP A 27 5.41 2.04 -12.50
CA ASP A 27 6.23 0.82 -12.54
C ASP A 27 6.44 0.22 -11.14
N SER A 28 6.12 0.96 -10.07
CA SER A 28 6.13 0.44 -8.70
C SER A 28 5.04 -0.61 -8.46
N PHE A 29 4.04 -0.71 -9.34
CA PHE A 29 2.87 -1.58 -9.16
C PHE A 29 2.83 -2.68 -10.22
N GLY A 30 3.62 -3.74 -10.03
CA GLY A 30 3.61 -4.94 -10.88
C GLY A 30 2.40 -5.84 -10.64
N CYS A 31 2.51 -7.13 -10.99
CA CYS A 31 1.51 -8.12 -10.64
C CYS A 31 1.24 -8.12 -9.12
N ILE A 32 -0.03 -7.97 -8.69
CA ILE A 32 -0.37 -7.95 -7.26
C ILE A 32 0.07 -9.23 -6.55
N ARG A 33 0.11 -10.37 -7.26
CA ARG A 33 0.48 -11.68 -6.72
C ARG A 33 2.00 -11.90 -6.59
N ASP A 34 2.82 -10.97 -7.06
CA ASP A 34 4.27 -10.96 -6.77
C ASP A 34 4.57 -10.37 -5.38
N LEU A 35 3.60 -9.68 -4.78
CA LEU A 35 3.64 -9.23 -3.39
C LEU A 35 3.35 -10.40 -2.42
N THR A 36 3.58 -10.18 -1.13
CA THR A 36 3.31 -11.20 -0.11
C THR A 36 1.85 -11.14 0.36
N PRO A 37 1.08 -12.25 0.28
CA PRO A 37 -0.30 -12.26 0.76
C PRO A 37 -0.38 -12.19 2.29
N VAL A 38 -1.28 -11.35 2.79
CA VAL A 38 -1.61 -11.21 4.22
C VAL A 38 -3.13 -11.15 4.33
N ARG A 39 -3.76 -12.19 4.91
CA ARG A 39 -5.19 -12.22 5.28
C ARG A 39 -6.16 -11.60 4.24
N GLY A 40 -5.96 -11.88 2.95
CA GLY A 40 -6.84 -11.43 1.87
C GLY A 40 -6.40 -10.17 1.13
N PHE A 41 -5.36 -9.47 1.59
CA PHE A 41 -4.66 -8.41 0.85
C PHE A 41 -3.20 -8.81 0.59
N PHE A 42 -2.45 -7.93 -0.05
CA PHE A 42 -1.06 -8.15 -0.43
C PHE A 42 -0.16 -7.00 0.03
N VAL A 43 1.07 -7.32 0.44
CA VAL A 43 2.07 -6.34 0.91
C VAL A 43 3.42 -6.47 0.24
N GLY A 44 4.09 -5.33 0.04
CA GLY A 44 5.47 -5.22 -0.42
C GLY A 44 6.22 -4.12 0.29
N ASN A 45 7.46 -3.85 -0.11
CA ASN A 45 8.20 -2.68 0.35
C ASN A 45 9.15 -2.13 -0.73
N LEU A 46 8.97 -0.89 -1.16
CA LEU A 46 9.77 -0.23 -2.20
C LEU A 46 11.22 0.10 -1.79
N LYS A 47 11.52 0.09 -0.48
CA LYS A 47 12.87 0.26 0.08
C LYS A 47 13.54 -1.09 0.39
N GLY A 48 12.87 -2.21 0.10
CA GLY A 48 13.37 -3.56 0.34
C GLY A 48 13.15 -4.09 1.76
N ASP A 49 12.52 -3.33 2.65
CA ASP A 49 12.25 -3.75 4.04
C ASP A 49 10.91 -4.49 4.16
N LEU A 50 10.81 -5.62 3.45
CA LEU A 50 9.63 -6.47 3.47
C LEU A 50 9.44 -7.11 4.86
N GLU A 51 10.51 -7.47 5.55
CA GLU A 51 10.45 -8.09 6.88
C GLU A 51 9.76 -7.17 7.89
N ALA A 52 10.15 -5.88 7.97
CA ALA A 52 9.49 -4.96 8.89
C ALA A 52 8.04 -4.67 8.48
N THR A 53 7.74 -4.66 7.18
CA THR A 53 6.37 -4.53 6.67
C THR A 53 5.51 -5.70 7.16
N LEU A 54 5.98 -6.93 6.99
CA LEU A 54 5.27 -8.15 7.40
C LEU A 54 5.13 -8.24 8.93
N LYS A 55 6.14 -7.79 9.68
CA LYS A 55 6.06 -7.75 11.14
C LYS A 55 4.87 -6.94 11.63
N VAL A 56 4.60 -5.78 11.02
CA VAL A 56 3.45 -4.95 11.37
C VAL A 56 2.17 -5.57 10.82
N ALA A 57 2.18 -6.04 9.57
CA ALA A 57 1.02 -6.65 8.94
C ALA A 57 0.54 -7.91 9.67
N HIS A 58 1.40 -8.65 10.36
CA HIS A 58 1.02 -9.82 11.16
C HIS A 58 0.85 -9.55 12.67
N SER A 59 0.92 -8.28 13.10
CA SER A 59 0.80 -7.94 14.52
C SER A 59 -0.64 -8.02 15.00
N ASP A 60 -0.88 -8.77 16.07
CA ASP A 60 -2.20 -8.84 16.74
C ASP A 60 -2.60 -7.52 17.42
N ASN A 61 -1.66 -6.59 17.60
CA ASN A 61 -1.89 -5.30 18.25
C ASN A 61 -1.69 -4.11 17.29
N GLY A 62 -1.55 -4.40 16.00
CA GLY A 62 -1.23 -3.40 14.99
C GLY A 62 0.18 -2.83 15.17
N GLY A 63 0.38 -1.63 14.64
CA GLY A 63 1.66 -0.95 14.64
C GLY A 63 1.80 0.01 13.46
N ARG A 64 2.88 0.77 13.46
CA ARG A 64 3.19 1.70 12.38
C ARG A 64 4.00 1.01 11.29
N TYR A 65 3.51 1.04 10.07
CA TYR A 65 4.23 0.49 8.91
C TYR A 65 5.51 1.28 8.63
N PRO A 66 6.61 0.61 8.23
CA PRO A 66 7.85 1.29 7.85
C PRO A 66 7.69 2.02 6.51
N PRO A 67 8.50 3.07 6.25
CA PRO A 67 8.56 3.69 4.93
C PRO A 67 8.84 2.65 3.83
N GLY A 68 8.22 2.86 2.68
CA GLY A 68 8.28 1.98 1.52
C GLY A 68 7.20 0.90 1.51
N SER A 69 6.49 0.63 2.61
CA SER A 69 5.42 -0.39 2.61
C SER A 69 4.39 -0.10 1.53
N VAL A 70 4.05 -1.12 0.75
CA VAL A 70 2.98 -1.10 -0.25
C VAL A 70 1.88 -2.03 0.24
N VAL A 71 0.63 -1.59 0.17
CA VAL A 71 -0.55 -2.43 0.46
C VAL A 71 -1.51 -2.37 -0.72
N GLN A 72 -1.95 -3.53 -1.18
CA GLN A 72 -2.97 -3.66 -2.23
C GLN A 72 -4.02 -4.71 -1.84
N LEU A 73 -5.30 -4.35 -1.92
CA LEU A 73 -6.40 -5.29 -1.81
C LEU A 73 -6.90 -5.72 -3.19
N VAL A 74 -7.02 -4.76 -4.11
CA VAL A 74 -7.40 -4.99 -5.51
C VAL A 74 -6.29 -4.46 -6.43
N PRO A 75 -6.10 -5.01 -7.64
CA PRO A 75 -5.01 -4.64 -8.55
C PRO A 75 -4.91 -3.14 -8.84
N THR A 76 -6.06 -2.49 -8.85
CA THR A 76 -6.25 -1.14 -9.34
C THR A 76 -6.14 -0.05 -8.28
N GLU A 77 -5.90 -0.41 -7.03
CA GLU A 77 -5.72 0.53 -5.93
C GLU A 77 -4.48 0.14 -5.14
N ALA A 78 -3.77 1.13 -4.62
CA ALA A 78 -2.65 0.89 -3.73
C ALA A 78 -2.56 1.99 -2.67
N MET A 79 -1.88 1.69 -1.58
CA MET A 79 -1.36 2.71 -0.67
C MET A 79 0.12 2.45 -0.38
N VAL A 80 0.90 3.53 -0.32
CA VAL A 80 2.34 3.50 -0.06
C VAL A 80 2.69 4.35 1.14
N LYS A 81 3.48 3.78 2.06
CA LYS A 81 3.96 4.46 3.25
C LYS A 81 5.19 5.30 2.94
N HIS A 82 5.16 6.58 3.24
CA HIS A 82 6.29 7.49 3.15
C HIS A 82 7.02 7.66 4.48
N GLU A 83 8.10 8.42 4.46
CA GLU A 83 8.84 8.82 5.64
C GLU A 83 7.96 9.51 6.69
N GLN A 84 8.35 9.38 7.96
CA GLN A 84 7.59 9.98 9.06
C GLN A 84 7.49 11.50 8.91
N GLY A 85 6.27 12.02 8.98
CA GLY A 85 5.98 13.46 8.87
C GLY A 85 5.77 13.96 7.45
N PHE A 86 5.83 13.09 6.44
CA PHE A 86 5.52 13.40 5.04
C PHE A 86 4.07 13.91 4.86
N ASN A 87 3.10 13.27 5.51
CA ASN A 87 1.72 13.73 5.58
C ASN A 87 1.06 13.31 6.91
N PRO A 88 0.95 14.23 7.89
CA PRO A 88 0.34 13.91 9.18
C PRO A 88 -1.13 13.50 9.11
N ALA A 89 -1.89 13.97 8.11
CA ALA A 89 -3.32 13.70 8.01
C ALA A 89 -3.60 12.23 7.67
N THR A 90 -2.76 11.63 6.85
CA THR A 90 -2.88 10.23 6.41
C THR A 90 -1.87 9.31 7.10
N ASN A 91 -1.28 9.77 8.21
CA ASN A 91 -0.21 9.06 8.90
C ASN A 91 0.94 8.65 7.96
N ASP A 92 1.24 9.47 6.95
CA ASP A 92 2.26 9.28 5.91
C ASP A 92 1.91 8.22 4.84
N TRP A 93 0.65 7.79 4.76
CA TRP A 93 0.16 6.99 3.63
C TRP A 93 -0.22 7.89 2.45
N GLU A 94 0.25 7.55 1.27
CA GLU A 94 -0.26 8.07 0.00
C GLU A 94 -1.16 7.00 -0.67
N PHE A 95 -2.28 7.42 -1.24
CA PHE A 95 -3.25 6.56 -1.90
C PHE A 95 -3.15 6.70 -3.42
N PHE A 96 -3.45 5.62 -4.14
CA PHE A 96 -3.31 5.52 -5.59
C PHE A 96 -4.53 4.84 -6.23
N ASP A 97 -5.03 5.44 -7.30
CA ASP A 97 -5.92 4.81 -8.27
C ASP A 97 -5.12 4.50 -9.54
N ILE A 98 -5.12 3.25 -9.97
CA ILE A 98 -4.21 2.71 -10.99
C ILE A 98 -5.02 2.01 -12.07
N ALA A 99 -4.92 2.50 -13.31
CA ALA A 99 -5.30 1.73 -14.48
C ALA A 99 -4.22 0.69 -14.75
N VAL A 100 -4.63 -0.58 -14.83
CA VAL A 100 -3.73 -1.73 -15.02
C VAL A 100 -4.05 -2.41 -16.34
N SER A 101 -3.01 -2.81 -17.06
CA SER A 101 -3.10 -3.65 -18.25
C SER A 101 -1.90 -4.59 -18.29
N ALA A 102 -1.89 -5.55 -19.21
CA ALA A 102 -0.76 -6.46 -19.36
C ALA A 102 0.54 -5.74 -19.76
N ASP A 103 0.43 -4.65 -20.53
CA ASP A 103 1.59 -3.97 -21.12
C ASP A 103 2.07 -2.76 -20.31
N LYS A 104 1.13 -2.01 -19.71
CA LYS A 104 1.43 -0.73 -19.06
C LYS A 104 0.45 -0.40 -17.94
N ASN A 105 0.97 0.24 -16.90
CA ASN A 105 0.18 0.86 -15.84
C ASN A 105 0.14 2.38 -15.98
N GLU A 106 -0.94 2.97 -15.49
CA GLU A 106 -1.09 4.42 -15.38
C GLU A 106 -1.67 4.77 -14.01
N ILE A 107 -1.04 5.72 -13.34
CA ILE A 107 -1.60 6.31 -12.12
C ILE A 107 -2.64 7.34 -12.56
N LEU A 108 -3.92 7.02 -12.38
CA LEU A 108 -5.04 7.90 -12.70
C LEU A 108 -5.19 9.01 -11.66
N ALA A 109 -4.96 8.68 -10.39
CA ALA A 109 -4.93 9.61 -9.29
C ALA A 109 -3.94 9.13 -8.22
N ARG A 110 -3.26 10.08 -7.56
CA ARG A 110 -2.47 9.83 -6.35
C ARG A 110 -2.50 11.04 -5.44
N GLY A 111 -2.28 10.83 -4.16
CA GLY A 111 -2.32 11.89 -3.16
C GLY A 111 -2.76 11.38 -1.79
N PHE A 112 -3.43 12.23 -1.03
CA PHE A 112 -3.69 11.98 0.39
C PHE A 112 -5.19 11.96 0.69
N THR A 113 -5.70 12.98 1.37
CA THR A 113 -7.09 13.02 1.85
C THR A 113 -8.13 13.16 0.72
N GLU A 114 -7.70 13.63 -0.44
CA GLU A 114 -8.52 14.05 -1.57
C GLU A 114 -8.70 12.96 -2.64
N VAL A 115 -7.95 11.86 -2.56
CA VAL A 115 -7.95 10.84 -3.61
C VAL A 115 -9.26 10.08 -3.63
N ASN A 116 -9.90 10.10 -4.80
CA ASN A 116 -11.03 9.24 -5.11
C ASN A 116 -10.59 8.19 -6.13
N ASN A 117 -11.10 6.98 -6.01
CA ASN A 117 -10.99 6.00 -7.08
C ASN A 117 -11.90 6.35 -8.26
N ARG A 118 -11.72 5.68 -9.39
CA ARG A 118 -12.54 5.84 -10.61
C ARG A 118 -14.04 5.63 -10.43
N PHE A 119 -14.47 5.05 -9.31
CA PHE A 119 -15.88 4.87 -8.95
C PHE A 119 -16.41 5.98 -8.03
N GLY A 120 -15.62 7.04 -7.82
CA GLY A 120 -16.00 8.20 -7.01
C GLY A 120 -15.96 7.97 -5.50
N ARG A 121 -15.37 6.88 -5.01
CA ARG A 121 -15.21 6.62 -3.58
C ARG A 121 -13.88 7.18 -3.09
N ASN A 122 -13.90 7.86 -1.96
CA ASN A 122 -12.70 8.47 -1.38
C ASN A 122 -11.89 7.44 -0.57
N CYS A 123 -10.59 7.36 -0.84
CA CYS A 123 -9.69 6.41 -0.19
C CYS A 123 -9.55 6.73 1.30
N PHE A 124 -9.14 7.95 1.64
CA PHE A 124 -8.89 8.32 3.02
C PHE A 124 -10.14 8.24 3.91
N ALA A 125 -11.32 8.64 3.43
CA ALA A 125 -12.57 8.57 4.17
C ALA A 125 -12.97 7.12 4.55
N CYS A 126 -12.54 6.13 3.76
CA CYS A 126 -12.69 4.72 4.12
C CYS A 126 -11.64 4.31 5.16
N HIS A 127 -10.37 4.60 4.89
CA HIS A 127 -9.23 4.17 5.70
C HIS A 127 -9.13 4.84 7.08
N VAL A 128 -9.60 6.08 7.23
CA VAL A 128 -9.58 6.84 8.50
C VAL A 128 -10.49 6.26 9.58
N GLN A 129 -11.38 5.34 9.20
CA GLN A 129 -12.27 4.66 10.14
C GLN A 129 -11.55 3.57 10.94
N ALA A 130 -10.37 3.12 10.48
CA ALA A 130 -9.60 2.12 11.20
C ALA A 130 -9.23 2.63 12.60
N ASP A 131 -9.33 1.76 13.61
CA ASP A 131 -8.82 2.09 14.94
C ASP A 131 -7.34 2.46 14.84
N LYS A 132 -6.93 3.44 15.66
CA LYS A 132 -5.61 4.11 15.55
C LYS A 132 -4.42 3.14 15.52
N GLN A 133 -4.53 2.00 16.20
CA GLN A 133 -3.46 1.01 16.26
C GLN A 133 -3.18 0.32 14.91
N TRP A 134 -4.17 0.30 14.01
CA TRP A 134 -4.08 -0.37 12.71
C TRP A 134 -3.50 0.49 11.59
N ASP A 135 -3.07 1.73 11.90
CA ASP A 135 -2.33 2.58 10.97
C ASP A 135 -3.03 2.73 9.60
N LEU A 136 -4.33 3.04 9.64
CA LEU A 136 -5.19 3.19 8.46
C LEU A 136 -5.38 1.91 7.63
N ILE A 137 -4.94 0.74 8.09
CA ILE A 137 -5.25 -0.53 7.43
C ILE A 137 -6.63 -1.00 7.90
N CYS A 138 -7.56 -1.10 6.95
CA CYS A 138 -8.89 -1.64 7.19
C CYS A 138 -8.92 -3.15 6.96
N GLU A 139 -9.32 -3.88 8.00
CA GLU A 139 -9.73 -5.29 7.95
C GLU A 139 -11.07 -5.44 8.70
N ASN A 140 -11.65 -6.65 8.69
CA ASN A 140 -13.00 -6.93 9.21
C ASN A 140 -13.20 -6.56 10.69
N ASP A 141 -12.14 -6.59 11.50
CA ASP A 141 -12.13 -6.32 12.94
C ASP A 141 -11.33 -5.06 13.32
N HIS A 142 -10.97 -4.22 12.34
CA HIS A 142 -10.20 -2.99 12.57
C HIS A 142 -11.07 -1.74 12.78
N GLY A 143 -12.39 -1.90 12.94
CA GLY A 143 -13.33 -0.79 13.17
C GLY A 143 -13.86 -0.11 11.89
N CYS A 144 -13.41 -0.54 10.71
CA CYS A 144 -13.90 0.00 9.44
C CYS A 144 -15.29 -0.55 9.05
N ALA A 145 -16.03 0.24 8.28
CA ALA A 145 -17.25 -0.26 7.63
C ALA A 145 -16.94 -1.42 6.66
N PRO A 146 -17.83 -2.42 6.53
CA PRO A 146 -17.67 -3.50 5.56
C PRO A 146 -17.53 -2.98 4.12
N LEU A 147 -16.69 -3.66 3.34
CA LEU A 147 -16.56 -3.38 1.91
C LEU A 147 -17.82 -3.80 1.13
N ALA A 148 -18.08 -3.10 0.03
CA ALA A 148 -19.12 -3.49 -0.92
C ALA A 148 -18.73 -4.71 -1.77
N LEU A 149 -17.48 -5.18 -1.67
CA LEU A 149 -16.97 -6.37 -2.33
C LEU A 149 -16.93 -7.53 -1.35
N THR A 150 -17.40 -8.71 -1.77
CA THR A 150 -17.24 -9.93 -0.98
C THR A 150 -15.82 -10.48 -1.11
N GLU A 151 -15.39 -11.31 -0.17
CA GLU A 151 -14.07 -11.97 -0.25
C GLU A 151 -13.90 -12.80 -1.54
N THR A 152 -14.95 -13.48 -2.00
CA THR A 152 -14.92 -14.23 -3.26
C THR A 152 -14.76 -13.32 -4.47
N MET A 153 -15.42 -12.14 -4.48
CA MET A 153 -15.18 -11.13 -5.52
C MET A 153 -13.73 -10.65 -5.48
N ILE A 154 -13.21 -10.31 -4.29
CA ILE A 154 -11.83 -9.83 -4.11
C ILE A 154 -10.83 -10.87 -4.64
N ARG A 155 -10.95 -12.14 -4.25
CA ARG A 155 -10.07 -13.21 -4.76
C ARG A 155 -10.16 -13.35 -6.28
N GLY A 156 -11.37 -13.29 -6.85
CA GLY A 156 -11.56 -13.32 -8.29
C GLY A 156 -10.84 -12.18 -8.99
N ILE A 157 -10.97 -10.95 -8.47
CA ILE A 157 -10.32 -9.75 -8.99
C ILE A 157 -8.79 -9.88 -8.90
N GLN A 158 -8.26 -10.36 -7.77
CA GLN A 158 -6.81 -10.57 -7.58
C GLN A 158 -6.22 -11.61 -8.55
N LYS A 159 -6.96 -12.71 -8.82
CA LYS A 159 -6.55 -13.74 -9.79
C LYS A 159 -6.61 -13.27 -11.23
N THR A 160 -7.44 -12.28 -11.51
CA THR A 160 -7.66 -11.70 -12.85
C THR A 160 -6.89 -10.40 -13.08
N ASP A 161 -5.93 -10.06 -12.21
CA ASP A 161 -4.98 -8.98 -12.46
C ASP A 161 -4.29 -9.21 -13.82
N PRO A 162 -4.47 -8.31 -14.81
CA PRO A 162 -3.97 -8.51 -16.16
C PRO A 162 -2.44 -8.46 -16.27
N ARG A 163 -1.75 -8.02 -15.21
CA ARG A 163 -0.28 -8.00 -15.13
C ARG A 163 0.31 -9.34 -14.70
N CYS A 164 -0.52 -10.24 -14.17
CA CYS A 164 -0.09 -11.51 -13.61
C CYS A 164 -0.25 -12.67 -14.59
N GLU A 165 0.52 -13.73 -14.40
CA GLU A 165 0.34 -14.99 -15.13
C GLU A 165 -1.07 -15.57 -14.94
N PRO A 166 -1.78 -15.99 -16.00
CA PRO A 166 -3.16 -16.45 -15.89
C PRO A 166 -3.36 -17.53 -14.82
N GLN A 167 -4.38 -17.36 -13.98
CA GLN A 167 -4.78 -18.36 -12.99
C GLN A 167 -6.24 -18.77 -13.20
N ALA A 168 -6.51 -20.07 -13.10
CA ALA A 168 -7.88 -20.58 -13.19
C ALA A 168 -8.73 -20.06 -12.02
N LEU A 169 -9.95 -19.65 -12.35
CA LEU A 169 -10.99 -19.27 -11.41
C LEU A 169 -11.85 -20.48 -11.06
N SER A 170 -12.28 -20.59 -9.81
CA SER A 170 -13.35 -21.52 -9.44
C SER A 170 -14.70 -21.06 -9.99
N ASP A 171 -15.68 -21.97 -10.05
CA ASP A 171 -17.04 -21.63 -10.48
C ASP A 171 -17.66 -20.51 -9.61
N GLU A 172 -17.35 -20.53 -8.30
CA GLU A 172 -17.80 -19.49 -7.36
C GLU A 172 -17.17 -18.12 -7.66
N GLU A 173 -15.87 -18.10 -7.98
CA GLU A 173 -15.16 -16.86 -8.35
C GLU A 173 -15.66 -16.32 -9.70
N GLN A 174 -15.93 -17.19 -10.66
CA GLN A 174 -16.53 -16.80 -11.95
C GLN A 174 -17.90 -16.17 -11.75
N ALA A 175 -18.78 -16.81 -10.97
CA ALA A 175 -20.10 -16.28 -10.66
C ALA A 175 -20.02 -14.94 -9.91
N ALA A 176 -19.10 -14.81 -8.96
CA ALA A 176 -18.89 -13.57 -8.21
C ALA A 176 -18.44 -12.41 -9.12
N LEU A 177 -17.54 -12.66 -10.07
CA LEU A 177 -17.10 -11.65 -11.04
C LEU A 177 -18.23 -11.25 -12.01
N GLN A 178 -19.08 -12.18 -12.44
CA GLN A 178 -20.26 -11.85 -13.25
C GLN A 178 -21.25 -10.98 -12.49
N GLN A 179 -21.47 -11.28 -11.20
CA GLN A 179 -22.29 -10.44 -10.33
C GLN A 179 -21.69 -9.04 -10.18
N LEU A 180 -20.37 -8.94 -9.95
CA LEU A 180 -19.69 -7.66 -9.84
C LEU A 180 -19.82 -6.83 -11.12
N GLN A 181 -19.60 -7.44 -12.29
CA GLN A 181 -19.79 -6.78 -13.59
C GLN A 181 -21.20 -6.21 -13.74
N SER A 182 -22.22 -7.00 -13.36
CA SER A 182 -23.62 -6.58 -13.40
C SER A 182 -23.94 -5.42 -12.44
N LEU A 183 -23.18 -5.27 -11.35
CA LEU A 183 -23.33 -4.14 -10.42
C LEU A 183 -22.66 -2.88 -10.98
N LEU A 184 -21.53 -3.03 -11.69
CA LEU A 184 -20.81 -1.91 -12.29
C LEU A 184 -21.57 -1.32 -13.49
N GLU A 185 -22.22 -2.14 -14.30
CA GLU A 185 -23.01 -1.69 -15.48
C GLU A 185 -24.29 -0.91 -15.13
N LYS A 186 -24.74 -0.98 -13.87
CA LYS A 186 -25.96 -0.32 -13.39
C LYS A 186 -25.70 1.05 -12.74
N ASN A 187 -24.44 1.43 -12.57
CA ASN A 187 -24.00 2.70 -12.00
C ASN A 187 -23.37 3.59 -13.08
#